data_AF-A0A848GWF2-F1
#
_entry.id   AF-A0A848GWF2-F1
#
_cell.length_a   1.000
_cell.length_b   1.000
_cell.length_c   1.000
_cell.angle_alpha   90.00
_cell.angle_beta   90.00
_cell.angle_gamma   90.00
#
_symmetry.space_group_name_H-M   'P 1'
#
loop_
_entity.id
_entity.type
_entity.pdbx_description
1 polymer ?
#
loop_
_entity_poly.entity_id
_entity_poly.type
_entity_poly.pdbx_seq_one_letter_code
_entity_poly.pdbx_strand_id
1 'polypeptide(L)'
;MDASTHSSAARLGQLQAWLAEDPDNPALLADACDSAIAAGAHEEAQAHLATASRLRLDPAAWSFRQARLCIARRELERAAELLQQLAATEGEHPVLAHDFAYVRLLQGDAETCRSLLEPWLTRDCAPQPLEAIQALWLRAMHASGLVEDAWSWLQQQEAARLPAGLRGVASLLAVDAEDFAAARTLAEAALAVHPMHPEALVARATVALAEQQVESARGWLAQALQANSDDGRTWSMLGLASLQAREFALAQAQLERAVQALPRHIGSWHALGWACLLQQDLPGAHQAFAQALALDRNFAESHGAVGLVLALRGHREAAQGQLALAARLDPRNVTGRFAQALLRGEIGDAARLQALAHRLLDRPGFFGGKLRDSMPKR
;
A
#
# COMPACT_ATOMS: atom_id res chain seq x y z
N MET A 1 -4.87 12.87 -11.52
CA MET A 1 -4.70 13.01 -12.98
C MET A 1 -3.26 13.43 -13.21
N ASP A 2 -2.40 12.43 -13.43
CA ASP A 2 -0.93 12.51 -13.46
C ASP A 2 -0.37 13.21 -14.69
N ALA A 3 0.83 13.76 -14.58
CA ALA A 3 1.64 14.21 -15.71
C ALA A 3 1.93 13.08 -16.73
N SER A 4 2.02 11.82 -16.26
CA SER A 4 2.14 10.63 -17.12
C SER A 4 0.84 10.34 -17.90
N THR A 5 -0.33 10.50 -17.25
CA THR A 5 -1.64 10.38 -17.93
C THR A 5 -1.87 11.53 -18.90
N HIS A 6 -1.37 12.74 -18.60
CA HIS A 6 -1.45 13.89 -19.51
C HIS A 6 -0.58 13.68 -20.76
N SER A 7 0.63 13.13 -20.59
CA SER A 7 1.51 12.71 -21.69
C SER A 7 0.87 11.57 -22.51
N SER A 8 0.23 10.61 -21.85
CA SER A 8 -0.42 9.46 -22.51
C SER A 8 -1.68 9.85 -23.28
N ALA A 9 -2.50 10.76 -22.75
CA ALA A 9 -3.68 11.29 -23.43
C ALA A 9 -3.30 12.16 -24.64
N ALA A 10 -2.25 12.99 -24.51
CA ALA A 10 -1.73 13.76 -25.65
C ALA A 10 -1.18 12.85 -26.75
N ARG A 11 -0.42 11.81 -26.37
CA ARG A 11 0.09 10.79 -27.30
C ARG A 11 -1.05 10.02 -27.97
N LEU A 12 -2.07 9.64 -27.20
CA LEU A 12 -3.27 8.97 -27.72
C LEU A 12 -3.98 9.82 -28.78
N GLY A 13 -4.18 11.12 -28.52
CA GLY A 13 -4.79 12.02 -29.50
C GLY A 13 -3.99 12.12 -30.81
N GLN A 14 -2.65 12.12 -30.73
CA GLN A 14 -1.79 12.10 -31.91
C GLN A 14 -1.90 10.77 -32.68
N LEU A 15 -1.86 9.64 -31.98
CA LEU A 15 -2.00 8.31 -32.58
C LEU A 15 -3.37 8.12 -33.23
N GLN A 16 -4.43 8.67 -32.63
CA GLN A 16 -5.78 8.65 -33.18
C GLN A 16 -5.89 9.46 -34.47
N ALA A 17 -5.20 10.61 -34.57
CA ALA A 17 -5.15 11.38 -35.80
C ALA A 17 -4.48 10.59 -36.94
N TRP A 18 -3.37 9.89 -36.65
CA TRP A 18 -2.71 9.03 -37.65
C TRP A 18 -3.54 7.80 -38.01
N LEU A 19 -4.27 7.20 -37.07
CA LEU A 19 -5.21 6.11 -37.35
C LEU A 19 -6.41 6.56 -38.18
N ALA A 20 -6.81 7.83 -38.13
CA ALA A 20 -7.86 8.34 -39.01
C ALA A 20 -7.41 8.38 -40.49
N GLU A 21 -6.11 8.59 -40.72
CA GLU A 21 -5.50 8.56 -42.05
C GLU A 21 -5.19 7.13 -42.53
N ASP A 22 -4.78 6.24 -41.62
CA ASP A 22 -4.46 4.83 -41.91
C ASP A 22 -5.10 3.86 -40.88
N PRO A 23 -6.43 3.57 -41.01
CA PRO A 23 -7.21 2.87 -39.99
C PRO A 23 -6.87 1.39 -39.80
N ASP A 24 -6.27 0.77 -40.81
CA ASP A 24 -5.97 -0.67 -40.81
C ASP A 24 -4.48 -0.95 -40.47
N ASN A 25 -3.73 0.06 -40.06
CA ASN A 25 -2.32 -0.07 -39.69
C ASN A 25 -2.16 -0.80 -38.34
N PRO A 26 -1.57 -2.02 -38.31
CA PRO A 26 -1.52 -2.83 -37.10
C PRO A 26 -0.60 -2.24 -36.02
N ALA A 27 0.48 -1.56 -36.40
CA ALA A 27 1.42 -0.97 -35.46
C ALA A 27 0.85 0.28 -34.79
N LEU A 28 0.23 1.17 -35.57
CA LEU A 28 -0.46 2.35 -35.02
C LEU A 28 -1.64 1.94 -34.13
N LEU A 29 -2.39 0.92 -34.53
CA LEU A 29 -3.52 0.42 -33.75
C LEU A 29 -3.06 -0.16 -32.41
N ALA A 30 -1.95 -0.90 -32.40
CA ALA A 30 -1.34 -1.44 -31.19
C ALA A 30 -0.88 -0.32 -30.24
N ASP A 31 -0.13 0.67 -30.74
CA ASP A 31 0.36 1.81 -29.96
C ASP A 31 -0.79 2.67 -29.41
N ALA A 32 -1.84 2.89 -30.20
CA ALA A 32 -3.04 3.61 -29.76
C ALA A 32 -3.79 2.84 -28.69
N CYS A 33 -3.94 1.52 -28.83
CA CYS A 33 -4.55 0.68 -27.82
C CYS A 33 -3.78 0.73 -26.49
N ASP A 34 -2.45 0.59 -26.54
CA ASP A 34 -1.60 0.65 -25.34
C ASP A 34 -1.67 2.05 -24.68
N SER A 35 -1.71 3.12 -25.48
CA SER A 35 -1.85 4.50 -24.99
C SER A 35 -3.23 4.77 -24.40
N ALA A 36 -4.30 4.22 -24.99
CA ALA A 36 -5.66 4.32 -24.50
C ALA A 36 -5.81 3.63 -23.13
N ILE A 37 -5.25 2.43 -22.98
CA ILE A 37 -5.19 1.71 -21.69
C ILE A 37 -4.44 2.57 -20.66
N ALA A 38 -3.27 3.10 -21.00
CA ALA A 38 -2.47 3.93 -20.09
C ALA A 38 -3.15 5.26 -19.70
N ALA A 39 -3.96 5.84 -20.59
CA ALA A 39 -4.71 7.06 -20.34
C ALA A 39 -6.04 6.82 -19.58
N GLY A 40 -6.45 5.56 -19.36
CA GLY A 40 -7.76 5.22 -18.78
C GLY A 40 -8.93 5.40 -19.76
N ALA A 41 -8.66 5.55 -21.05
CA ALA A 41 -9.66 5.66 -22.12
C ALA A 41 -10.19 4.27 -22.51
N HIS A 42 -10.93 3.65 -21.59
CA HIS A 42 -11.33 2.24 -21.69
C HIS A 42 -12.21 1.93 -22.92
N GLU A 43 -13.10 2.85 -23.30
CA GLU A 43 -13.96 2.67 -24.47
C GLU A 43 -13.16 2.69 -25.79
N GLU A 44 -12.17 3.58 -25.88
CA GLU A 44 -11.30 3.71 -27.04
C GLU A 44 -10.39 2.48 -27.17
N ALA A 45 -9.80 2.01 -26.07
CA ALA A 45 -9.06 0.76 -26.04
C ALA A 45 -9.91 -0.45 -26.50
N GLN A 46 -11.17 -0.52 -26.05
CA GLN A 46 -12.11 -1.56 -26.45
C GLN A 46 -12.43 -1.50 -27.96
N ALA A 47 -12.58 -0.29 -28.51
CA ALA A 47 -12.78 -0.08 -29.93
C ALA A 47 -11.57 -0.55 -30.76
N HIS A 48 -10.35 -0.24 -30.31
CA HIS A 48 -9.12 -0.71 -30.97
C HIS A 48 -9.00 -2.24 -30.96
N LEU A 49 -9.35 -2.90 -29.85
CA LEU A 49 -9.41 -4.36 -29.76
C LEU A 49 -10.43 -4.97 -30.74
N ALA A 50 -11.61 -4.36 -30.90
CA ALA A 50 -12.61 -4.81 -31.85
C ALA A 50 -12.12 -4.67 -33.31
N THR A 51 -11.44 -3.57 -33.63
CA THR A 51 -10.82 -3.36 -34.94
C THR A 51 -9.75 -4.40 -35.23
N ALA A 52 -8.89 -4.72 -34.27
CA ALA A 52 -7.87 -5.76 -34.42
C ALA A 52 -8.47 -7.15 -34.69
N SER A 53 -9.58 -7.48 -34.01
CA SER A 53 -10.32 -8.72 -34.25
C SER A 53 -10.91 -8.78 -35.66
N ARG A 54 -11.49 -7.67 -36.15
CA ARG A 54 -11.98 -7.56 -37.54
C ARG A 54 -10.87 -7.78 -38.57
N LEU A 55 -9.68 -7.23 -38.29
CA LEU A 55 -8.49 -7.34 -39.14
C LEU A 55 -7.75 -8.67 -38.99
N ARG A 56 -8.19 -9.55 -38.06
CA ARG A 56 -7.57 -10.86 -37.77
C ARG A 56 -6.07 -10.73 -37.47
N LEU A 57 -5.70 -9.69 -36.75
CA LEU A 57 -4.32 -9.49 -36.29
C LEU A 57 -3.94 -10.56 -35.26
N ASP A 58 -2.64 -10.67 -34.96
CA ASP A 58 -2.07 -11.70 -34.08
C ASP A 58 -2.90 -11.93 -32.79
N PRO A 59 -3.57 -13.09 -32.66
CA PRO A 59 -4.45 -13.36 -31.52
C PRO A 59 -3.75 -13.27 -30.17
N ALA A 60 -2.47 -13.64 -30.08
CA ALA A 60 -1.72 -13.64 -28.82
C ALA A 60 -1.43 -12.21 -28.33
N ALA A 61 -0.84 -11.37 -29.20
CA ALA A 61 -0.53 -9.99 -28.87
C ALA A 61 -1.78 -9.15 -28.52
N TRP A 62 -2.92 -9.44 -29.15
CA TRP A 62 -4.17 -8.72 -28.89
C TRP A 62 -4.94 -9.27 -27.69
N SER A 63 -4.86 -10.57 -27.40
CA SER A 63 -5.34 -11.15 -26.14
C SER A 63 -4.55 -10.61 -24.95
N PHE A 64 -3.23 -10.38 -25.10
CA PHE A 64 -2.43 -9.73 -24.06
C PHE A 64 -2.90 -8.30 -23.76
N ARG A 65 -3.19 -7.49 -24.80
CA ARG A 65 -3.78 -6.16 -24.62
C ARG A 65 -5.17 -6.20 -24.00
N GLN A 66 -5.98 -7.20 -24.36
CA GLN A 66 -7.28 -7.43 -23.72
C GLN A 66 -7.13 -7.70 -22.22
N ALA A 67 -6.16 -8.54 -21.83
CA ALA A 67 -5.88 -8.78 -20.41
C ALA A 67 -5.49 -7.48 -19.68
N ARG A 68 -4.61 -6.65 -20.27
CA ARG A 68 -4.22 -5.35 -19.68
C ARG A 68 -5.39 -4.36 -19.58
N LEU A 69 -6.31 -4.36 -20.54
CA LEU A 69 -7.55 -3.58 -20.42
C LEU A 69 -8.43 -4.08 -19.28
N CYS A 70 -8.59 -5.41 -19.11
CA CYS A 70 -9.31 -5.98 -17.98
C CYS A 70 -8.65 -5.57 -16.64
N ILE A 71 -7.33 -5.56 -16.55
CA ILE A 71 -6.60 -5.06 -15.36
C ILE A 71 -6.96 -3.60 -15.08
N ALA A 72 -6.90 -2.73 -16.10
CA ALA A 72 -7.23 -1.30 -15.96
C ALA A 72 -8.67 -1.07 -15.51
N ARG A 73 -9.61 -1.92 -15.95
CA ARG A 73 -11.04 -1.89 -15.56
C ARG A 73 -11.34 -2.57 -14.22
N ARG A 74 -10.32 -3.12 -13.53
CA ARG A 74 -10.45 -3.92 -12.30
C ARG A 74 -11.25 -5.22 -12.47
N GLU A 75 -11.28 -5.78 -13.68
CA GLU A 75 -11.87 -7.08 -14.02
C GLU A 75 -10.83 -8.21 -13.79
N LEU A 76 -10.45 -8.41 -12.53
CA LEU A 76 -9.25 -9.20 -12.17
C LEU A 76 -9.36 -10.69 -12.52
N GLU A 77 -10.53 -11.29 -12.34
CA GLU A 77 -10.78 -12.71 -12.67
C GLU A 77 -10.60 -12.94 -14.16
N ARG A 78 -11.16 -12.05 -14.98
CA ARG A 78 -11.07 -12.15 -16.44
C ARG A 78 -9.64 -11.92 -16.93
N ALA A 79 -8.93 -10.97 -16.35
CA ALA A 79 -7.53 -10.74 -16.66
C ALA A 79 -6.67 -11.97 -16.33
N ALA A 80 -6.90 -12.60 -15.17
CA ALA A 80 -6.19 -13.81 -14.75
C ALA A 80 -6.42 -14.98 -15.72
N GLU A 81 -7.66 -15.20 -16.16
CA GLU A 81 -8.00 -16.24 -17.15
C GLU A 81 -7.25 -16.04 -18.47
N LEU A 82 -7.26 -14.81 -19.00
CA LEU A 82 -6.60 -14.48 -20.27
C LEU A 82 -5.08 -14.67 -20.18
N LEU A 83 -4.46 -14.19 -19.11
CA LEU A 83 -3.00 -14.33 -18.90
C LEU A 83 -2.59 -15.79 -18.70
N GLN A 84 -3.41 -16.59 -18.00
CA GLN A 84 -3.16 -18.02 -17.84
C GLN A 84 -3.27 -18.77 -19.17
N GLN A 85 -4.25 -18.43 -20.01
CA GLN A 85 -4.39 -19.01 -21.34
C GLN A 85 -3.20 -18.65 -22.24
N LEU A 86 -2.78 -17.38 -22.22
CA LEU A 86 -1.61 -16.91 -22.97
C LEU A 86 -0.32 -17.59 -22.53
N ALA A 87 -0.09 -17.74 -21.23
CA ALA A 87 1.08 -18.44 -20.72
C ALA A 87 1.09 -19.92 -21.16
N ALA A 88 -0.07 -20.55 -21.31
CA ALA A 88 -0.18 -21.93 -21.79
C ALA A 88 0.10 -22.08 -23.30
N THR A 89 -0.17 -21.05 -24.11
CA THR A 89 0.04 -21.09 -25.57
C THR A 89 1.41 -20.56 -25.99
N GLU A 90 1.83 -19.43 -25.42
CA GLU A 90 3.07 -18.72 -25.78
C GLU A 90 4.29 -19.19 -24.97
N GLY A 91 4.05 -19.92 -23.86
CA GLY A 91 5.09 -20.35 -22.93
C GLY A 91 5.47 -19.30 -21.88
N GLU A 92 6.53 -19.59 -21.13
CA GLU A 92 6.99 -18.73 -20.03
C GLU A 92 7.68 -17.47 -20.57
N HIS A 93 7.09 -16.30 -20.31
CA HIS A 93 7.62 -15.00 -20.70
C HIS A 93 7.63 -14.02 -19.51
N PRO A 94 8.69 -13.21 -19.29
CA PRO A 94 8.82 -12.38 -18.10
C PRO A 94 7.70 -11.34 -17.96
N VAL A 95 7.26 -10.75 -19.07
CA VAL A 95 6.17 -9.76 -19.05
C VAL A 95 4.82 -10.42 -18.73
N LEU A 96 4.56 -11.63 -19.23
CA LEU A 96 3.33 -12.38 -18.90
C LEU A 96 3.33 -12.81 -17.43
N ALA A 97 4.48 -13.29 -16.94
CA ALA A 97 4.65 -13.65 -15.54
C ALA A 97 4.45 -12.45 -14.61
N HIS A 98 5.02 -11.29 -14.97
CA HIS A 98 4.81 -10.03 -14.26
C HIS A 98 3.33 -9.65 -14.19
N ASP A 99 2.64 -9.57 -15.32
CA ASP A 99 1.25 -9.12 -15.35
C ASP A 99 0.32 -10.11 -14.63
N PHE A 100 0.58 -11.41 -14.75
CA PHE A 100 -0.18 -12.43 -14.02
C PHE A 100 0.05 -12.34 -12.52
N ALA A 101 1.30 -12.20 -12.07
CA ALA A 101 1.62 -11.97 -10.67
C ALA A 101 1.01 -10.67 -10.14
N TYR A 102 0.99 -9.62 -10.96
CA TYR A 102 0.40 -8.32 -10.59
C TYR A 102 -1.10 -8.47 -10.33
N VAL A 103 -1.82 -9.19 -11.18
CA VAL A 103 -3.24 -9.52 -10.96
C VAL A 103 -3.43 -10.28 -9.65
N ARG A 104 -2.58 -11.27 -9.34
CA ARG A 104 -2.65 -12.01 -8.06
C ARG A 104 -2.44 -11.09 -6.86
N LEU A 105 -1.50 -10.15 -6.94
CA LEU A 105 -1.30 -9.16 -5.89
C LEU A 105 -2.54 -8.27 -5.71
N LEU A 106 -3.17 -7.83 -6.80
CA LEU A 106 -4.40 -7.03 -6.76
C LEU A 106 -5.59 -7.81 -6.16
N GLN A 107 -5.63 -9.12 -6.34
CA GLN A 107 -6.61 -10.02 -5.69
C GLN A 107 -6.30 -10.26 -4.20
N GLY A 108 -5.18 -9.72 -3.68
CA GLY A 108 -4.72 -9.94 -2.31
C GLY A 108 -3.97 -11.26 -2.11
N ASP A 109 -3.64 -11.97 -3.18
CA ASP A 109 -2.85 -13.21 -3.15
C ASP A 109 -1.35 -12.90 -3.38
N ALA A 110 -0.74 -12.32 -2.35
CA ALA A 110 0.67 -11.96 -2.35
C ALA A 110 1.59 -13.20 -2.39
N GLU A 111 1.15 -14.34 -1.85
CA GLU A 111 1.92 -15.59 -1.82
C GLU A 111 2.11 -16.13 -3.25
N THR A 112 1.02 -16.25 -4.02
CA THR A 112 1.10 -16.70 -5.42
C THR A 112 1.86 -15.69 -6.28
N CYS A 113 1.63 -14.38 -6.08
CA CYS A 113 2.39 -13.34 -6.77
C CYS A 113 3.91 -13.55 -6.59
N ARG A 114 4.36 -13.72 -5.34
CA ARG A 114 5.77 -13.98 -5.03
C ARG A 114 6.28 -15.24 -5.71
N SER A 115 5.58 -16.36 -5.55
CA SER A 115 6.01 -17.66 -6.09
C SER A 115 6.10 -17.69 -7.62
N LEU A 116 5.25 -16.93 -8.32
CA LEU A 116 5.31 -16.78 -9.78
C LEU A 116 6.56 -16.02 -10.24
N LEU A 117 7.03 -15.07 -9.45
CA LEU A 117 8.14 -14.16 -9.80
C LEU A 117 9.50 -14.68 -9.34
N GLU A 118 9.56 -15.46 -8.27
CA GLU A 118 10.80 -15.95 -7.67
C GLU A 118 11.76 -16.65 -8.67
N PRO A 119 11.29 -17.52 -9.60
CA PRO A 119 12.17 -18.12 -10.59
C PRO A 119 12.84 -17.11 -11.54
N TRP A 120 12.23 -15.94 -11.76
CA TRP A 120 12.73 -14.92 -12.68
C TRP A 120 13.86 -14.07 -12.08
N LEU A 121 14.06 -14.12 -10.77
CA LEU A 121 15.13 -13.37 -10.10
C LEU A 121 16.54 -13.87 -10.46
N THR A 122 16.65 -15.12 -10.92
CA THR A 122 17.92 -15.78 -11.27
C THR A 122 18.04 -16.13 -12.76
N ARG A 123 16.96 -16.00 -13.53
CA ARG A 123 16.95 -16.26 -14.97
C ARG A 123 17.58 -15.10 -15.74
N ASP A 124 18.26 -15.45 -16.82
CA ASP A 124 18.75 -14.45 -17.76
C ASP A 124 17.55 -13.87 -18.53
N CYS A 125 17.28 -12.58 -18.32
CA CYS A 125 16.23 -11.85 -19.00
C CYS A 125 16.63 -10.39 -19.18
N ALA A 126 15.98 -9.70 -20.12
CA ALA A 126 16.30 -8.31 -20.40
C ALA A 126 16.16 -7.44 -19.11
N PRO A 127 17.02 -6.41 -18.93
CA PRO A 127 17.03 -5.63 -17.70
C PRO A 127 15.68 -5.01 -17.35
N GLN A 128 15.00 -4.37 -18.31
CA GLN A 128 13.74 -3.66 -18.03
C GLN A 128 12.64 -4.56 -17.44
N PRO A 129 12.28 -5.73 -18.03
CA PRO A 129 11.34 -6.66 -17.40
C PRO A 129 11.80 -7.15 -16.02
N LEU A 130 13.10 -7.40 -15.84
CA LEU A 130 13.65 -7.85 -14.56
C LEU A 130 13.44 -6.82 -13.45
N GLU A 131 13.64 -5.53 -13.73
CA GLU A 131 13.43 -4.47 -12.74
C GLU A 131 11.97 -4.41 -12.28
N ALA A 132 11.02 -4.53 -13.20
CA ALA A 132 9.59 -4.56 -12.89
C ALA A 132 9.23 -5.80 -12.04
N ILE A 133 9.77 -6.97 -12.41
CA ILE A 133 9.62 -8.22 -11.66
C ILE A 133 10.17 -8.08 -10.24
N GLN A 134 11.39 -7.56 -10.06
CA GLN A 134 12.00 -7.37 -8.75
C GLN A 134 11.18 -6.42 -7.88
N ALA A 135 10.72 -5.30 -8.45
CA ALA A 135 9.90 -4.34 -7.72
C ALA A 135 8.56 -4.96 -7.29
N LEU A 136 7.89 -5.71 -8.17
CA LEU A 136 6.64 -6.39 -7.85
C LEU A 136 6.83 -7.51 -6.83
N TRP A 137 7.90 -8.29 -6.95
CA TRP A 137 8.27 -9.34 -6.00
C TRP A 137 8.53 -8.76 -4.61
N LEU A 138 9.27 -7.66 -4.50
CA LEU A 138 9.47 -6.97 -3.22
C LEU A 138 8.17 -6.45 -2.62
N ARG A 139 7.25 -5.90 -3.43
CA ARG A 139 5.90 -5.51 -2.97
C ARG A 139 5.11 -6.71 -2.45
N ALA A 140 5.21 -7.86 -3.11
CA ALA A 140 4.57 -9.10 -2.68
C ALA A 140 5.19 -9.65 -1.38
N MET A 141 6.52 -9.58 -1.23
CA MET A 141 7.22 -9.93 0.00
C MET A 141 6.78 -9.04 1.16
N HIS A 142 6.74 -7.72 0.95
CA HIS A 142 6.22 -6.75 1.91
C HIS A 142 4.76 -7.08 2.29
N ALA A 143 3.89 -7.30 1.31
CA ALA A 143 2.48 -7.65 1.55
C ALA A 143 2.31 -9.00 2.28
N SER A 144 3.26 -9.92 2.12
CA SER A 144 3.32 -11.21 2.84
C SER A 144 4.04 -11.11 4.18
N GLY A 145 4.39 -9.92 4.67
CA GLY A 145 5.09 -9.74 5.96
C GLY A 145 6.54 -10.24 5.98
N LEU A 146 7.12 -10.64 4.85
CA LEU A 146 8.49 -11.16 4.70
C LEU A 146 9.50 -10.01 4.50
N VAL A 147 9.37 -8.95 5.30
CA VAL A 147 10.16 -7.72 5.18
C VAL A 147 11.64 -7.99 5.43
N GLU A 148 11.98 -8.82 6.43
CA GLU A 148 13.38 -9.13 6.77
C GLU A 148 14.09 -9.88 5.62
N ASP A 149 13.40 -10.83 4.99
CA ASP A 149 13.94 -11.58 3.85
C ASP A 149 14.11 -10.66 2.63
N ALA A 150 13.11 -9.80 2.36
CA ALA A 150 13.18 -8.81 1.29
C ALA A 150 14.32 -7.79 1.52
N TRP A 151 14.50 -7.37 2.76
CA TRP A 151 15.56 -6.44 3.16
C TRP A 151 16.94 -7.09 3.06
N SER A 152 17.07 -8.34 3.51
CA SER A 152 18.31 -9.12 3.34
C SER A 152 18.68 -9.29 1.86
N TRP A 153 17.69 -9.57 1.01
CA TRP A 153 17.90 -9.65 -0.44
C TRP A 153 18.39 -8.32 -1.01
N LEU A 154 17.78 -7.19 -0.61
CA LEU A 154 18.20 -5.84 -1.02
C LEU A 154 19.61 -5.49 -0.57
N GLN A 155 20.02 -5.90 0.64
CA GLN A 155 21.37 -5.66 1.15
C GLN A 155 22.46 -6.43 0.40
N GLN A 156 22.10 -7.52 -0.27
CA GLN A 156 23.01 -8.26 -1.16
C GLN A 156 23.16 -7.58 -2.53
N GLN A 157 22.28 -6.64 -2.87
CA GLN A 157 22.38 -5.86 -4.10
C GLN A 157 23.31 -4.66 -3.94
N GLU A 158 24.01 -4.28 -5.00
CA GLU A 158 24.77 -3.03 -4.99
C GLU A 158 23.81 -1.83 -5.09
N ALA A 159 23.69 -1.04 -4.02
CA ALA A 159 22.76 0.11 -3.96
C ALA A 159 22.92 1.12 -5.13
N ALA A 160 24.14 1.29 -5.62
CA ALA A 160 24.44 2.14 -6.77
C ALA A 160 23.82 1.63 -8.09
N ARG A 161 23.56 0.32 -8.21
CA ARG A 161 22.99 -0.33 -9.39
C ARG A 161 21.47 -0.49 -9.35
N LEU A 162 20.84 -0.27 -8.19
CA LEU A 162 19.37 -0.38 -8.08
C LEU A 162 18.70 0.66 -8.99
N PRO A 163 17.77 0.30 -9.88
CA PRO A 163 17.02 1.28 -10.66
C PRO A 163 16.11 2.13 -9.76
N ALA A 164 15.73 3.31 -10.21
CA ALA A 164 14.96 4.26 -9.41
C ALA A 164 13.64 3.68 -8.87
N GLY A 165 12.92 2.90 -9.69
CA GLY A 165 11.69 2.22 -9.28
C GLY A 165 11.91 1.23 -8.11
N LEU A 166 13.01 0.48 -8.16
CA LEU A 166 13.37 -0.47 -7.10
C LEU A 166 13.86 0.25 -5.84
N ARG A 167 14.57 1.37 -5.97
CA ARG A 167 14.95 2.23 -4.84
C ARG A 167 13.73 2.77 -4.09
N GLY A 168 12.67 3.15 -4.80
CA GLY A 168 11.42 3.58 -4.19
C GLY A 168 10.79 2.49 -3.31
N VAL A 169 10.66 1.27 -3.83
CA VAL A 169 10.15 0.12 -3.04
C VAL A 169 11.10 -0.23 -1.89
N ALA A 170 12.42 -0.23 -2.13
CA ALA A 170 13.42 -0.49 -1.11
C ALA A 170 13.38 0.53 0.03
N SER A 171 13.11 1.80 -0.26
CA SER A 171 13.01 2.84 0.77
C SER A 171 11.86 2.57 1.76
N LEU A 172 10.76 1.98 1.30
CA LEU A 172 9.62 1.63 2.12
C LEU A 172 9.91 0.39 2.97
N LEU A 173 10.59 -0.61 2.40
CA LEU A 173 11.09 -1.76 3.16
C LEU A 173 12.09 -1.33 4.24
N ALA A 174 12.95 -0.36 3.97
CA ALA A 174 13.88 0.20 4.95
C ALA A 174 13.15 0.87 6.12
N VAL A 175 12.05 1.58 5.85
CA VAL A 175 11.17 2.14 6.89
C VAL A 175 10.63 1.05 7.80
N ASP A 176 10.12 -0.04 7.22
CA ASP A 176 9.55 -1.16 7.99
C ASP A 176 10.63 -1.96 8.75
N ALA A 177 11.86 -1.97 8.23
CA ALA A 177 13.06 -2.49 8.89
C ALA A 177 13.63 -1.52 9.95
N GLU A 178 13.01 -0.34 10.15
CA GLU A 178 13.45 0.73 11.06
C GLU A 178 14.84 1.33 10.75
N ASP A 179 15.37 1.09 9.54
CA ASP A 179 16.58 1.73 9.03
C ASP A 179 16.23 3.04 8.32
N PHE A 180 15.92 4.07 9.12
CA PHE A 180 15.53 5.38 8.60
C PHE A 180 16.64 6.10 7.80
N ALA A 181 17.91 5.76 8.05
CA ALA A 181 19.04 6.31 7.30
C ALA A 181 19.08 5.73 5.87
N ALA A 182 18.92 4.41 5.74
CA ALA A 182 18.81 3.78 4.44
C ALA A 182 17.51 4.20 3.72
N ALA A 183 16.39 4.27 4.43
CA ALA A 183 15.10 4.73 3.88
C ALA A 183 15.23 6.12 3.24
N ARG A 184 15.84 7.07 3.94
CA ARG A 184 16.10 8.42 3.44
C ARG A 184 16.94 8.40 2.18
N THR A 185 18.09 7.72 2.23
CA THR A 185 19.05 7.67 1.13
C THR A 185 18.44 7.07 -0.13
N LEU A 186 17.72 5.95 0.01
CA LEU A 186 17.05 5.27 -1.09
C LEU A 186 15.92 6.12 -1.68
N ALA A 187 15.11 6.75 -0.82
CA ALA A 187 14.01 7.59 -1.26
C ALA A 187 14.53 8.85 -2.00
N GLU A 188 15.55 9.52 -1.49
CA GLU A 188 16.18 10.68 -2.15
C GLU A 188 16.74 10.30 -3.52
N ALA A 189 17.43 9.16 -3.62
CA ALA A 189 17.94 8.65 -4.90
C ALA A 189 16.82 8.27 -5.89
N ALA A 190 15.69 7.76 -5.41
CA ALA A 190 14.52 7.49 -6.26
C ALA A 190 13.88 8.80 -6.77
N LEU A 191 13.69 9.77 -5.88
CA LEU A 191 13.06 11.07 -6.21
C LEU A 191 13.93 11.95 -7.09
N ALA A 192 15.26 11.81 -7.04
CA ALA A 192 16.17 12.50 -7.96
C ALA A 192 15.95 12.11 -9.44
N VAL A 193 15.44 10.90 -9.70
CA VAL A 193 15.14 10.41 -11.06
C VAL A 193 13.65 10.56 -11.37
N HIS A 194 12.79 10.23 -10.41
CA HIS A 194 11.33 10.28 -10.54
C HIS A 194 10.73 11.09 -9.38
N PRO A 195 10.58 12.42 -9.52
CA PRO A 195 10.15 13.30 -8.42
C PRO A 195 8.78 12.98 -7.82
N MET A 196 7.91 12.29 -8.58
CA MET A 196 6.57 11.88 -8.13
C MET A 196 6.46 10.39 -7.81
N HIS A 197 7.58 9.70 -7.49
CA HIS A 197 7.55 8.28 -7.16
C HIS A 197 6.76 8.04 -5.84
N PRO A 198 5.63 7.32 -5.87
CA PRO A 198 4.72 7.24 -4.72
C PRO A 198 5.37 6.65 -3.46
N GLU A 199 6.01 5.49 -3.58
CA GLU A 199 6.62 4.80 -2.43
C GLU A 199 7.75 5.61 -1.79
N ALA A 200 8.56 6.30 -2.59
CA ALA A 200 9.65 7.14 -2.08
C ALA A 200 9.12 8.40 -1.37
N LEU A 201 8.06 9.02 -1.90
CA LEU A 201 7.39 10.15 -1.24
C LEU A 201 6.81 9.72 0.12
N VAL A 202 6.14 8.57 0.17
CA VAL A 202 5.62 8.00 1.42
C VAL A 202 6.77 7.69 2.38
N ALA A 203 7.87 7.08 1.94
CA ALA A 203 9.02 6.80 2.78
C ALA A 203 9.66 8.07 3.37
N ARG A 204 9.80 9.14 2.57
CA ARG A 204 10.26 10.46 3.07
C ARG A 204 9.32 11.03 4.12
N ALA A 205 8.01 10.93 3.90
CA ALA A 205 7.02 11.37 4.86
C ALA A 205 7.11 10.58 6.17
N THR A 206 7.25 9.26 6.11
CA THR A 206 7.38 8.41 7.30
C THR A 206 8.63 8.73 8.11
N VAL A 207 9.78 8.90 7.43
CA VAL A 207 11.03 9.33 8.08
C VAL A 207 10.84 10.71 8.73
N ALA A 208 10.19 11.66 8.04
CA ALA A 208 9.94 12.98 8.59
C ALA A 208 9.03 12.95 9.83
N LEU A 209 7.98 12.11 9.86
CA LEU A 209 7.14 11.95 11.06
C LEU A 209 7.90 11.33 12.23
N ALA A 210 8.76 10.33 11.97
CA ALA A 210 9.62 9.74 12.99
C ALA A 210 10.60 10.78 13.57
N GLU A 211 11.00 11.78 12.78
CA GLU A 211 11.82 12.91 13.20
C GLU A 211 11.02 14.11 13.73
N GLN A 212 9.71 13.96 13.97
CA GLN A 212 8.80 15.04 14.44
C GLN A 212 8.68 16.23 13.46
N GLN A 213 9.03 16.05 12.19
CA GLN A 213 8.95 17.08 11.14
C GLN A 213 7.60 17.00 10.40
N VAL A 214 6.51 17.29 11.12
CA VAL A 214 5.13 17.13 10.62
C VAL A 214 4.86 17.91 9.33
N GLU A 215 5.32 19.15 9.23
CA GLU A 215 5.09 19.99 8.03
C GLU A 215 5.86 19.47 6.81
N SER A 216 7.10 19.01 6.98
CA SER A 216 7.85 18.34 5.92
C SER A 216 7.13 17.08 5.44
N ALA A 217 6.62 16.27 6.38
CA ALA A 217 5.85 15.06 6.06
C ALA A 217 4.59 15.39 5.24
N ARG A 218 3.83 16.42 5.66
CA ARG A 218 2.65 16.90 4.92
C ARG A 218 2.99 17.32 3.50
N GLY A 219 4.12 18.01 3.29
CA GLY A 219 4.59 18.42 1.96
C GLY A 219 4.89 17.22 1.04
N TRP A 220 5.53 16.17 1.56
CA TRP A 220 5.77 14.93 0.80
C TRP A 220 4.47 14.16 0.49
N LEU A 221 3.56 14.08 1.46
CA LEU A 221 2.27 13.41 1.30
C LEU A 221 1.34 14.14 0.33
N ALA A 222 1.39 15.47 0.29
CA ALA A 222 0.66 16.26 -0.69
C ALA A 222 1.12 15.94 -2.12
N GLN A 223 2.43 15.77 -2.35
CA GLN A 223 2.96 15.32 -3.63
C GLN A 223 2.54 13.88 -3.95
N ALA A 224 2.49 13.00 -2.94
CA ALA A 224 2.04 11.62 -3.13
C ALA A 224 0.55 11.56 -3.55
N LEU A 225 -0.31 12.41 -2.97
CA LEU A 225 -1.71 12.53 -3.39
C LEU A 225 -1.89 13.15 -4.78
N GLN A 226 -0.95 14.00 -5.23
CA GLN A 226 -0.97 14.47 -6.62
C GLN A 226 -0.72 13.32 -7.60
N ALA A 227 0.17 12.39 -7.23
CA ALA A 227 0.44 11.18 -8.02
C ALA A 227 -0.73 10.18 -7.95
N ASN A 228 -1.27 9.94 -6.76
CA ASN A 228 -2.41 9.06 -6.57
C ASN A 228 -3.33 9.58 -5.47
N SER A 229 -4.44 10.20 -5.87
CA SER A 229 -5.38 10.86 -4.95
C SER A 229 -6.12 9.88 -4.03
N ASP A 230 -6.18 8.61 -4.39
CA ASP A 230 -6.91 7.57 -3.66
C ASP A 230 -5.96 6.57 -2.98
N ASP A 231 -4.66 6.90 -2.87
CA ASP A 231 -3.72 6.05 -2.16
C ASP A 231 -4.01 6.00 -0.65
N GLY A 232 -4.54 4.88 -0.19
CA GLY A 232 -4.92 4.69 1.21
C GLY A 232 -3.74 4.79 2.18
N ARG A 233 -2.52 4.43 1.75
CA ARG A 233 -1.32 4.53 2.59
C ARG A 233 -0.96 5.99 2.82
N THR A 234 -1.00 6.82 1.79
CA THR A 234 -0.81 8.27 1.88
C THR A 234 -1.87 8.92 2.78
N TRP A 235 -3.15 8.55 2.64
CA TRP A 235 -4.21 9.02 3.56
C TRP A 235 -3.96 8.61 5.01
N SER A 236 -3.49 7.37 5.24
CA SER A 236 -3.15 6.89 6.58
C SER A 236 -2.02 7.71 7.20
N MET A 237 -0.99 8.03 6.41
CA MET A 237 0.16 8.82 6.86
C MET A 237 -0.20 10.28 7.13
N LEU A 238 -1.10 10.87 6.34
CA LEU A 238 -1.66 12.20 6.63
C LEU A 238 -2.42 12.20 7.96
N GLY A 239 -3.23 11.16 8.19
CA GLY A 239 -3.92 10.95 9.46
C GLY A 239 -2.98 10.92 10.66
N LEU A 240 -1.87 10.18 10.54
CA LEU A 240 -0.83 10.13 11.57
C LEU A 240 -0.15 11.48 11.77
N ALA A 241 0.16 12.21 10.69
CA ALA A 241 0.71 13.56 10.76
C ALA A 241 -0.24 14.51 11.52
N SER A 242 -1.54 14.44 11.23
CA SER A 242 -2.56 15.25 11.90
C SER A 242 -2.77 14.84 13.36
N LEU A 243 -2.64 13.55 13.70
CA LEU A 243 -2.62 13.10 15.10
C LEU A 243 -1.43 13.69 15.87
N GLN A 244 -0.23 13.69 15.28
CA GLN A 244 0.97 14.28 15.86
C GLN A 244 0.85 15.81 16.01
N ALA A 245 0.19 16.47 15.06
CA ALA A 245 -0.18 17.89 15.12
C ALA A 245 -1.32 18.22 16.11
N ARG A 246 -1.97 17.21 16.70
CA ARG A 246 -3.15 17.34 17.58
C ARG A 246 -4.40 17.87 16.86
N GLU A 247 -4.47 17.71 15.55
CA GLU A 247 -5.60 18.09 14.71
C GLU A 247 -6.56 16.90 14.57
N PHE A 248 -7.18 16.49 15.68
CA PHE A 248 -7.84 15.17 15.76
C PHE A 248 -9.02 15.00 14.80
N ALA A 249 -9.84 16.04 14.61
CA ALA A 249 -10.95 16.00 13.65
C ALA A 249 -10.46 15.82 12.20
N LEU A 250 -9.36 16.49 11.83
CA LEU A 250 -8.76 16.30 10.51
C LEU A 250 -8.16 14.90 10.38
N ALA A 251 -7.50 14.42 11.44
CA ALA A 251 -6.94 13.08 11.48
C ALA A 251 -8.02 12.01 11.27
N GLN A 252 -9.16 12.12 11.95
CA GLN A 252 -10.29 11.20 11.76
C GLN A 252 -10.75 11.18 10.31
N ALA A 253 -11.03 12.34 9.70
CA ALA A 253 -11.50 12.41 8.32
C ALA A 253 -10.48 11.79 7.32
N GLN A 254 -9.18 12.03 7.53
CA GLN A 254 -8.12 11.43 6.71
C GLN A 254 -8.02 9.92 6.91
N LEU A 255 -8.17 9.44 8.14
CA LEU A 255 -8.11 8.02 8.47
C LEU A 255 -9.35 7.25 8.03
N GLU A 256 -10.52 7.89 7.99
CA GLU A 256 -11.74 7.34 7.39
C GLU A 256 -11.55 7.05 5.90
N ARG A 257 -10.90 7.97 5.16
CA ARG A 257 -10.49 7.71 3.76
C ARG A 257 -9.46 6.58 3.68
N ALA A 258 -8.51 6.55 4.60
CA ALA A 258 -7.49 5.50 4.63
C ALA A 258 -8.10 4.10 4.82
N VAL A 259 -9.03 3.90 5.76
CA VAL A 259 -9.64 2.59 6.03
C VAL A 259 -10.63 2.16 4.95
N GLN A 260 -11.20 3.09 4.19
CA GLN A 260 -11.99 2.77 2.98
C GLN A 260 -11.10 2.15 1.89
N ALA A 261 -9.90 2.70 1.69
CA ALA A 261 -8.93 2.20 0.71
C ALA A 261 -8.13 0.99 1.23
N LEU A 262 -7.94 0.87 2.55
CA LEU A 262 -7.18 -0.18 3.22
C LEU A 262 -8.02 -0.89 4.31
N PRO A 263 -9.12 -1.56 3.94
CA PRO A 263 -10.05 -2.15 4.92
C PRO A 263 -9.42 -3.25 5.78
N ARG A 264 -8.30 -3.84 5.33
CA ARG A 264 -7.57 -4.91 6.03
C ARG A 264 -6.31 -4.43 6.74
N HIS A 265 -6.03 -3.12 6.76
CA HIS A 265 -4.83 -2.59 7.40
C HIS A 265 -5.10 -2.24 8.87
N ILE A 266 -4.63 -3.11 9.77
CA ILE A 266 -4.80 -3.00 11.23
C ILE A 266 -4.35 -1.63 11.75
N GLY A 267 -3.24 -1.11 11.22
CA GLY A 267 -2.68 0.16 11.67
C GLY A 267 -3.53 1.39 11.38
N SER A 268 -4.20 1.43 10.23
CA SER A 268 -5.10 2.53 9.89
C SER A 268 -6.35 2.51 10.78
N TRP A 269 -6.86 1.32 11.10
CA TRP A 269 -7.97 1.16 12.06
C TRP A 269 -7.58 1.58 13.48
N HIS A 270 -6.36 1.23 13.92
CA HIS A 270 -5.84 1.67 15.22
C HIS A 270 -5.68 3.19 15.27
N ALA A 271 -5.04 3.78 14.27
CA ALA A 271 -4.89 5.23 14.18
C ALA A 271 -6.25 5.93 14.20
N LEU A 272 -7.25 5.42 13.46
CA LEU A 272 -8.61 5.94 13.48
C LEU A 272 -9.23 5.85 14.88
N GLY A 273 -9.06 4.71 15.56
CA GLY A 273 -9.53 4.52 16.93
C GLY A 273 -8.93 5.53 17.90
N TRP A 274 -7.64 5.84 17.76
CA TRP A 274 -6.97 6.88 18.56
C TRP A 274 -7.44 8.29 18.21
N ALA A 275 -7.69 8.59 16.94
CA ALA A 275 -8.26 9.87 16.52
C ALA A 275 -9.66 10.11 17.12
N CYS A 276 -10.52 9.09 17.11
CA CYS A 276 -11.84 9.15 17.76
C CYS A 276 -11.71 9.26 19.28
N LEU A 277 -10.82 8.47 19.89
CA LEU A 277 -10.61 8.46 21.35
C LEU A 277 -10.15 9.83 21.87
N LEU A 278 -9.23 10.48 21.18
CA LEU A 278 -8.73 11.81 21.52
C LEU A 278 -9.76 12.92 21.28
N GLN A 279 -10.74 12.69 20.42
CA GLN A 279 -11.93 13.53 20.26
C GLN A 279 -13.05 13.23 21.27
N GLN A 280 -12.83 12.27 22.18
CA GLN A 280 -13.85 11.78 23.12
C GLN A 280 -15.03 11.06 22.45
N ASP A 281 -14.92 10.71 21.17
CA ASP A 281 -15.86 9.83 20.48
C ASP A 281 -15.58 8.36 20.86
N LEU A 282 -16.01 7.99 22.06
CA LEU A 282 -15.87 6.62 22.58
C LEU A 282 -16.60 5.57 21.71
N PRO A 283 -17.80 5.83 21.16
CA PRO A 283 -18.44 4.93 20.20
C PRO A 283 -17.59 4.68 18.94
N GLY A 284 -17.11 5.74 18.28
CA GLY A 284 -16.26 5.62 17.09
C GLY A 284 -14.94 4.93 17.38
N ALA A 285 -14.30 5.25 18.51
CA ALA A 285 -13.08 4.59 18.95
C ALA A 285 -13.28 3.08 19.17
N HIS A 286 -14.37 2.70 19.84
CA HIS A 286 -14.72 1.29 20.04
C HIS A 286 -14.90 0.56 18.72
N GLN A 287 -15.62 1.17 17.76
CA GLN A 287 -15.86 0.57 16.44
C GLN A 287 -14.53 0.36 15.70
N ALA A 288 -13.67 1.37 15.63
CA ALA A 288 -12.40 1.28 14.92
C ALA A 288 -11.44 0.24 15.54
N PHE A 289 -11.28 0.22 16.87
CA PHE A 289 -10.46 -0.80 17.52
C PHE A 289 -11.06 -2.21 17.42
N ALA A 290 -12.39 -2.34 17.42
CA ALA A 290 -13.04 -3.63 17.19
C ALA A 290 -12.80 -4.16 15.77
N GLN A 291 -12.74 -3.29 14.76
CA GLN A 291 -12.35 -3.69 13.40
C GLN A 291 -10.89 -4.17 13.37
N ALA A 292 -9.97 -3.46 14.01
CA ALA A 292 -8.57 -3.90 14.15
C ALA A 292 -8.47 -5.27 14.85
N LEU A 293 -9.25 -5.49 15.91
CA LEU A 293 -9.31 -6.77 16.62
C LEU A 293 -9.91 -7.91 15.78
N ALA A 294 -10.87 -7.61 14.91
CA ALA A 294 -11.46 -8.60 14.02
C ALA A 294 -10.48 -9.07 12.95
N LEU A 295 -9.57 -8.19 12.51
CA LEU A 295 -8.51 -8.51 11.55
C LEU A 295 -7.39 -9.37 12.15
N ASP A 296 -6.95 -9.08 13.38
CA ASP A 296 -6.07 -9.96 14.14
C ASP A 296 -6.48 -10.05 15.62
N ARG A 297 -6.95 -11.23 16.00
CA ARG A 297 -7.37 -11.57 17.36
C ARG A 297 -6.21 -11.83 18.31
N ASN A 298 -4.98 -11.95 17.80
CA ASN A 298 -3.79 -12.17 18.60
C ASN A 298 -2.98 -10.87 18.78
N PHE A 299 -3.42 -9.76 18.20
CA PHE A 299 -2.76 -8.48 18.38
C PHE A 299 -3.13 -7.90 19.76
N ALA A 300 -2.20 -8.02 20.71
CA ALA A 300 -2.39 -7.61 22.10
C ALA A 300 -2.85 -6.14 22.23
N GLU A 301 -2.36 -5.27 21.34
CA GLU A 301 -2.70 -3.85 21.34
C GLU A 301 -4.17 -3.59 20.99
N SER A 302 -4.78 -4.37 20.10
CA SER A 302 -6.22 -4.29 19.83
C SER A 302 -7.05 -4.63 21.07
N HIS A 303 -6.67 -5.66 21.82
CA HIS A 303 -7.30 -5.99 23.10
C HIS A 303 -7.13 -4.87 24.14
N GLY A 304 -5.91 -4.33 24.24
CA GLY A 304 -5.59 -3.22 25.15
C GLY A 304 -6.43 -1.97 24.85
N ALA A 305 -6.54 -1.59 23.57
CA ALA A 305 -7.29 -0.43 23.12
C ALA A 305 -8.81 -0.59 23.32
N VAL A 306 -9.40 -1.75 22.99
CA VAL A 306 -10.81 -2.03 23.30
C VAL A 306 -11.03 -2.01 24.82
N GLY A 307 -10.14 -2.60 25.61
CA GLY A 307 -10.19 -2.59 27.06
C GLY A 307 -10.13 -1.17 27.64
N LEU A 308 -9.31 -0.28 27.07
CA LEU A 308 -9.23 1.13 27.43
C LEU A 308 -10.57 1.85 27.17
N VAL A 309 -11.16 1.68 26.00
CA VAL A 309 -12.44 2.30 25.67
C VAL A 309 -13.57 1.80 26.58
N LEU A 310 -13.61 0.49 26.86
CA LEU A 310 -14.57 -0.09 27.80
C LEU A 310 -14.40 0.46 29.23
N ALA A 311 -13.15 0.64 29.68
CA ALA A 311 -12.85 1.23 30.98
C ALA A 311 -13.35 2.68 31.06
N LEU A 312 -13.12 3.49 30.03
CA LEU A 312 -13.60 4.88 29.94
C LEU A 312 -15.12 4.97 29.90
N ARG A 313 -15.80 3.98 29.32
CA ARG A 313 -17.27 3.88 29.31
C ARG A 313 -17.86 3.32 30.62
N GLY A 314 -17.03 2.95 31.59
CA GLY A 314 -17.47 2.37 32.86
C GLY A 314 -17.83 0.88 32.81
N HIS A 315 -17.59 0.20 31.69
CA HIS A 315 -17.85 -1.24 31.52
C HIS A 315 -16.71 -2.07 32.12
N ARG A 316 -16.55 -2.00 33.45
CA ARG A 316 -15.39 -2.52 34.18
C ARG A 316 -15.10 -4.01 33.96
N GLU A 317 -16.12 -4.87 34.03
CA GLU A 317 -15.94 -6.33 33.88
C GLU A 317 -15.50 -6.69 32.45
N ALA A 318 -16.17 -6.12 31.43
CA ALA A 318 -15.80 -6.33 30.04
C ALA A 318 -14.39 -5.80 29.74
N ALA A 319 -14.02 -4.65 30.30
CA ALA A 319 -12.67 -4.10 30.21
C ALA A 319 -11.65 -5.07 30.82
N GLN A 320 -11.87 -5.58 32.03
CA GLN A 320 -10.97 -6.55 32.67
C GLN A 320 -10.75 -7.82 31.82
N GLY A 321 -11.80 -8.33 31.17
CA GLY A 321 -11.67 -9.46 30.25
C GLY A 321 -10.72 -9.18 29.08
N GLN A 322 -10.89 -8.04 28.40
CA GLN A 322 -10.02 -7.63 27.29
C GLN A 322 -8.57 -7.38 27.76
N LEU A 323 -8.41 -6.73 28.91
CA LEU A 323 -7.10 -6.42 29.47
C LEU A 323 -6.34 -7.66 29.95
N ALA A 324 -7.05 -8.71 30.40
CA ALA A 324 -6.45 -9.99 30.72
C ALA A 324 -5.92 -10.70 29.46
N LEU A 325 -6.66 -10.64 28.34
CA LEU A 325 -6.19 -11.15 27.06
C LEU A 325 -4.98 -10.38 26.55
N ALA A 326 -5.02 -9.03 26.58
CA ALA A 326 -3.90 -8.18 26.21
C ALA A 326 -2.63 -8.55 27.00
N ALA A 327 -2.74 -8.68 28.32
CA ALA A 327 -1.62 -9.02 29.19
C ALA A 327 -1.08 -10.44 28.98
N ARG A 328 -1.96 -11.38 28.56
CA ARG A 328 -1.54 -12.75 28.22
C ARG A 328 -0.77 -12.79 26.90
N LEU A 329 -1.21 -12.02 25.90
CA LEU A 329 -0.58 -11.94 24.58
C LEU A 329 0.73 -11.15 24.62
N ASP A 330 0.73 -10.00 25.30
CA ASP A 330 1.93 -9.19 25.56
C ASP A 330 1.89 -8.59 26.98
N PRO A 331 2.68 -9.12 27.92
CA PRO A 331 2.81 -8.56 29.27
C PRO A 331 3.33 -7.11 29.31
N ARG A 332 3.93 -6.62 28.23
CA ARG A 332 4.45 -5.25 28.10
C ARG A 332 3.48 -4.30 27.39
N ASN A 333 2.27 -4.76 27.08
CA ASN A 333 1.28 -3.95 26.37
C ASN A 333 0.97 -2.64 27.12
N VAL A 334 1.34 -1.51 26.51
CA VAL A 334 1.34 -0.20 27.17
C VAL A 334 -0.08 0.30 27.40
N THR A 335 -0.95 0.16 26.41
CA THR A 335 -2.35 0.61 26.46
C THR A 335 -3.15 -0.19 27.47
N GLY A 336 -2.94 -1.51 27.52
CA GLY A 336 -3.58 -2.38 28.50
C GLY A 336 -3.17 -2.06 29.93
N ARG A 337 -1.88 -1.81 30.19
CA ARG A 337 -1.41 -1.37 31.51
C ARG A 337 -1.98 0.00 31.90
N PHE A 338 -2.08 0.93 30.96
CA PHE A 338 -2.71 2.22 31.20
C PHE A 338 -4.19 2.08 31.58
N ALA A 339 -4.93 1.25 30.84
CA ALA A 339 -6.34 0.98 31.14
C ALA A 339 -6.52 0.29 32.50
N GLN A 340 -5.62 -0.60 32.91
CA GLN A 340 -5.65 -1.19 34.26
C GLN A 340 -5.44 -0.14 35.34
N ALA A 341 -4.48 0.78 35.16
CA ALA A 341 -4.24 1.87 36.10
C ALA A 341 -5.42 2.86 36.17
N LEU A 342 -6.07 3.14 35.03
CA LEU A 342 -7.32 3.89 34.97
C LEU A 342 -8.43 3.19 35.78
N LEU A 343 -8.62 1.88 35.61
CA LEU A 343 -9.61 1.11 36.39
C LEU A 343 -9.30 1.09 37.89
N ARG A 344 -8.03 1.17 38.30
CA ARG A 344 -7.65 1.26 39.72
C ARG A 344 -7.83 2.67 40.31
N GLY A 345 -8.11 3.68 39.47
CA GLY A 345 -8.21 5.07 39.90
C GLY A 345 -6.86 5.74 40.10
N GLU A 346 -5.76 5.15 39.61
CA GLU A 346 -4.40 5.71 39.70
C GLU A 346 -4.18 6.83 38.65
N ILE A 347 -5.02 6.82 37.60
CA ILE A 347 -4.98 7.71 36.44
C ILE A 347 -6.42 8.12 36.14
N GLY A 348 -6.68 9.40 35.87
CA GLY A 348 -8.04 9.89 35.60
C GLY A 348 -8.14 11.20 34.84
N ASP A 349 -7.05 11.74 34.28
CA ASP A 349 -7.08 12.98 33.51
C ASP A 349 -6.91 12.73 32.00
N ALA A 350 -7.51 13.61 31.20
CA ALA A 350 -7.39 13.59 29.73
C ALA A 350 -5.94 13.86 29.27
N ALA A 351 -5.17 14.61 30.06
CA ALA A 351 -3.77 14.94 29.76
C ALA A 351 -2.89 13.68 29.69
N ARG A 352 -3.05 12.73 30.59
CA ARG A 352 -2.29 11.46 30.57
C ARG A 352 -2.72 10.55 29.44
N LEU A 353 -3.99 10.56 29.04
CA LEU A 353 -4.45 9.83 27.84
C LEU A 353 -3.82 10.41 26.58
N GLN A 354 -3.78 11.73 26.46
CA GLN A 354 -3.09 12.39 25.35
C GLN A 354 -1.58 12.13 25.37
N ALA A 355 -0.95 12.14 26.55
CA ALA A 355 0.46 11.81 26.69
C ALA A 355 0.76 10.33 26.42
N LEU A 356 -0.18 9.43 26.66
CA LEU A 356 -0.11 8.05 26.19
C LEU A 356 -0.14 8.05 24.67
N ALA A 357 -1.19 8.60 24.04
CA ALA A 357 -1.35 8.58 22.60
C ALA A 357 -0.14 9.18 21.87
N HIS A 358 0.46 10.27 22.37
CA HIS A 358 1.66 10.86 21.79
C HIS A 358 2.87 9.90 21.88
N ARG A 359 3.14 9.30 23.05
CA ARG A 359 4.20 8.29 23.20
C ARG A 359 4.01 7.07 22.31
N LEU A 360 2.75 6.76 21.98
CA LEU A 360 2.38 5.67 21.11
C LEU A 360 2.59 6.05 19.64
N LEU A 361 2.20 7.26 19.23
CA LEU A 361 2.45 7.83 17.90
C LEU A 361 3.96 7.97 17.59
N ASP A 362 4.75 8.34 18.59
CA ASP A 362 6.20 8.54 18.45
C ASP A 362 6.99 7.22 18.36
N ARG A 363 6.35 6.09 18.66
CA ARG A 363 6.99 4.78 18.60
C ARG A 363 6.91 4.25 17.17
N PRO A 364 8.06 4.02 16.49
CA PRO A 364 8.08 3.27 15.26
C PRO A 364 7.38 1.93 15.46
N GLY A 365 6.58 1.50 14.50
CA GLY A 365 5.92 0.20 14.62
C GLY A 365 4.63 0.16 15.44
N PHE A 366 4.26 1.21 16.18
CA PHE A 366 3.24 1.09 17.23
C PHE A 366 1.83 0.76 16.74
N PHE A 367 1.35 1.40 15.67
CA PHE A 367 0.08 1.01 15.03
C PHE A 367 0.29 -0.15 14.06
N GLY A 368 1.10 -1.16 14.42
CA GLY A 368 1.45 -2.23 13.49
C GLY A 368 2.37 -1.79 12.35
N GLY A 369 3.25 -0.82 12.61
CA GLY A 369 4.27 -0.38 11.66
C GLY A 369 5.37 -1.43 11.40
N LYS A 370 5.27 -2.63 11.99
CA LYS A 370 5.81 -3.83 11.38
C LYS A 370 4.63 -4.71 10.96
N LEU A 371 4.38 -4.80 9.65
CA LEU A 371 3.36 -5.71 9.10
C LEU A 371 3.60 -7.20 9.43
N ARG A 372 4.75 -7.57 10.01
CA ARG A 372 4.96 -8.92 10.59
C ARG A 372 3.88 -9.28 11.63
N ASP A 373 3.31 -8.26 12.29
CA ASP A 373 2.25 -8.41 13.29
C ASP A 373 0.84 -8.38 12.69
N SER A 374 0.73 -8.37 11.34
CA SER A 374 -0.54 -8.48 10.61
C SER A 374 -0.77 -9.86 9.97
N MET A 375 0.09 -10.83 10.29
CA MET A 375 -0.01 -12.20 9.80
C MET A 375 -0.55 -13.14 10.88
N PRO A 376 -1.48 -14.05 10.56
CA PRO A 376 -1.76 -15.18 11.44
C PRO A 376 -0.48 -16.00 11.59
N LYS A 377 0.05 -16.09 12.82
CA LYS A 377 0.99 -17.17 13.15
C LYS A 377 0.24 -18.48 12.90
N ARG A 378 0.74 -19.29 11.97
CA ARG A 378 0.24 -20.66 11.74
C ARG A 378 0.30 -21.48 13.02
#